data_AF-A0A654DDT2-F1
#
_entry.id   AF-A0A654DDT2-F1
#
_cell.length_a   1.000
_cell.length_b   1.000
_cell.length_c   1.000
_cell.angle_alpha   90.00
_cell.angle_beta   90.00
_cell.angle_gamma   90.00
#
_symmetry.space_group_name_H-M   'P 1'
#
loop_
_entity.id
_entity.type
_entity.pdbx_description
1 polymer ?
#
loop_
_entity_poly.entity_id
_entity_poly.type
_entity_poly.pdbx_seq_one_letter_code
_entity_poly.pdbx_strand_id
1 'polypeptide(L)' 'MGATHFLTRKLNGVSAEMSLNVLAYNLKRVMKIIGTEGLLRAMTA' A
#
# COMPACT_ATOMS: atom_id res chain seq x y z
N MET A 1 11.55 0.66 -8.35
CA MET A 1 11.24 -0.78 -8.57
C MET A 1 11.85 -1.18 -9.90
N GLY A 2 12.54 -2.32 -9.94
CA GLY A 2 13.11 -2.88 -11.17
C GLY A 2 12.20 -3.95 -11.80
N ALA A 3 12.48 -4.36 -13.03
CA ALA A 3 11.66 -5.36 -13.74
C ALA A 3 11.59 -6.74 -13.04
N THR A 4 12.58 -7.07 -12.20
CA THR A 4 12.62 -8.31 -11.41
C THR A 4 11.81 -8.24 -10.10
N HIS A 5 11.33 -7.05 -9.72
CA HIS A 5 10.56 -6.87 -8.49
C HIS A 5 9.10 -7.31 -8.65
N PHE A 6 8.55 -7.25 -9.87
CA PHE A 6 7.16 -7.58 -10.13
C PHE A 6 7.00 -9.08 -10.44
N LEU A 7 5.98 -9.69 -9.85
CA LEU A 7 5.66 -11.11 -10.06
C LEU A 7 4.83 -11.30 -11.33
N THR A 8 4.00 -10.32 -11.65
CA THR A 8 3.16 -10.28 -12.84
C THR A 8 3.89 -9.65 -14.02
N ARG A 9 3.51 -10.08 -15.22
CA ARG A 9 4.16 -9.67 -16.48
C ARG A 9 3.31 -8.73 -17.34
N LYS A 10 2.00 -8.68 -17.09
CA LYS A 10 1.07 -7.80 -17.82
C LYS A 10 0.92 -6.48 -17.07
N LEU A 11 0.78 -5.37 -17.80
CA LEU A 11 0.66 -4.03 -17.22
C LEU A 11 -0.43 -3.92 -16.16
N ASN A 12 -1.57 -4.57 -16.37
CA ASN A 12 -2.66 -4.58 -15.38
C ASN A 12 -2.22 -5.21 -14.03
N GLY A 13 -1.49 -6.33 -14.09
CA GLY A 13 -0.95 -6.97 -12.89
C GLY A 13 0.13 -6.13 -12.22
N VAL A 14 1.05 -5.58 -13.01
CA VAL A 14 2.16 -4.74 -12.52
C VAL A 14 1.60 -3.49 -11.84
N SER A 15 0.56 -2.89 -12.43
CA SER A 15 -0.14 -1.74 -11.84
C SER A 15 -0.80 -2.11 -10.52
N ALA A 16 -1.40 -3.30 -10.41
CA ALA A 16 -1.99 -3.76 -9.16
C ALA A 16 -0.93 -3.98 -8.06
N GLU A 17 0.21 -4.60 -8.40
CA GLU A 17 1.33 -4.78 -7.47
C GLU A 17 1.93 -3.45 -7.02
N MET A 18 2.10 -2.51 -7.95
CA MET A 18 2.57 -1.15 -7.66
C MET A 18 1.61 -0.45 -6.69
N SER A 19 0.31 -0.48 -6.97
CA SER A 19 -0.71 0.11 -6.10
C SER A 19 -0.74 -0.52 -4.72
N LEU A 20 -0.58 -1.85 -4.61
CA LEU A 20 -0.54 -2.54 -3.32
C LEU A 20 0.70 -2.15 -2.50
N ASN A 21 1.86 -2.03 -3.14
CA ASN A 21 3.08 -1.59 -2.47
C ASN A 21 2.94 -0.15 -1.93
N VAL A 22 2.40 0.76 -2.76
CA VAL A 22 2.10 2.14 -2.35
C VAL A 22 1.09 2.16 -1.21
N LEU A 23 0.03 1.34 -1.26
CA LEU A 23 -0.96 1.23 -0.19
C LEU A 23 -0.32 0.76 1.12
N ALA A 24 0.52 -0.28 1.08
CA ALA A 24 1.21 -0.80 2.26
C ALA A 24 2.14 0.27 2.87
N TYR A 25 2.88 1.01 2.04
CA TYR A 25 3.69 2.13 2.50
C TYR A 25 2.84 3.22 3.16
N ASN A 26 1.73 3.60 2.53
CA ASN A 26 0.85 4.65 3.04
C ASN A 26 0.21 4.23 4.37
N LEU A 27 -0.27 2.99 4.50
CA LEU A 27 -0.82 2.49 5.77
C LEU A 27 0.24 2.54 6.88
N LYS A 28 1.47 2.10 6.60
CA LYS A 28 2.57 2.17 7.57
C LYS A 28 2.90 3.61 7.96
N ARG A 29 2.85 4.54 6.99
CA ARG A 29 3.07 5.97 7.24
C ARG A 29 1.97 6.56 8.12
N VAL A 30 0.71 6.28 7.82
CA VAL A 30 -0.43 6.77 8.61
C VAL A 30 -0.39 6.20 10.03
N MET A 31 -0.13 4.91 10.20
CA MET A 31 0.08 4.29 11.52
C MET A 31 1.19 4.99 12.31
N LYS A 32 2.26 5.47 11.66
CA LYS A 32 3.31 6.26 12.32
C LYS A 32 2.88 7.69 12.68
N ILE A 33 1.95 8.30 11.95
CA ILE A 33 1.52 9.68 12.16
C ILE A 33 0.43 9.76 13.24
N ILE A 34 -0.62 8.94 13.11
CA ILE A 34 -1.83 9.02 13.97
C ILE A 34 -2.00 7.82 14.91
N GLY A 35 -1.10 6.83 14.83
CA GLY A 35 -1.24 5.58 15.57
C GLY A 35 -2.24 4.60 14.96
N THR A 36 -2.17 3.33 15.36
CA THR A 36 -3.06 2.28 14.88
C THR A 36 -4.51 2.52 15.31
N GLU A 37 -4.73 2.98 16.54
CA GLU A 37 -6.09 3.27 17.05
C GLU A 37 -6.73 4.46 16.33
N GLY A 38 -5.96 5.53 16.07
CA GLY A 38 -6.42 6.66 15.28
C GLY A 38 -6.80 6.25 13.86
N LEU A 39 -6.03 5.36 13.24
CA LEU A 39 -6.35 4.80 11.93
C LEU A 39 -7.65 3.97 11.95
N LEU A 40 -7.81 3.06 12.91
CA LEU A 40 -9.02 2.23 13.02
C LEU A 40 -10.29 3.08 13.16
N ARG A 41 -10.24 4.12 14.01
CA ARG A 41 -11.37 5.04 14.19
C ARG A 41 -11.71 5.81 12.91
N ALA A 42 -10.70 6.20 12.13
CA ALA A 42 -10.90 6.89 10.86
C ALA A 42 -11.48 5.99 9.75
N MET A 43 -11.22 4.68 9.81
CA MET A 43 -11.76 3.70 8.84
C MET A 43 -13.21 3.31 9.13
N THR A 44 -13.69 3.49 10.37
CA THR A 44 -15.07 3.19 10.77
C THR A 44 -16.03 4.37 10.63
N ALA A 45 -15.53 5.54 10.19
CA ALA A 45 -16.31 6.76 9.95
C ALA A 45 -16.87 6.78 8.53
#